data_AF-A0A3Q0J3E3-F1
#
_entry.id   AF-A0A3Q0J3E3-F1
#
_cell.length_a   1.000
_cell.length_b   1.000
_cell.length_c   1.000
_cell.angle_alpha   90.00
_cell.angle_beta   90.00
_cell.angle_gamma   90.00
#
_symmetry.space_group_name_H-M   'P 1'
#
loop_
_entity.id
_entity.type
_entity.pdbx_description
1 polymer ?
#
loop_
_entity_poly.entity_id
_entity_poly.type
_entity_poly.pdbx_seq_one_letter_code
_entity_poly.pdbx_strand_id
1 'polypeptide(L)'
;MAFIGMPYLAFTIPLFDLQVQYYIKVLLGEISLPDRGAMMDELEAELKDKQTRGLKRKHYHVLGENMEKYINDLTALCGGTVRIPRAVIDIYHHSGRERKKFNFKRYRNFVYTILDDDHFEVYEREESQL
;
A
#
# COMPACT_ATOMS: atom_id res chain seq x y z
N MET A 1 -14.08 16.37 -4.48
CA MET A 1 -13.48 15.56 -5.55
C MET A 1 -12.26 14.86 -4.98
N ALA A 2 -12.07 13.58 -5.24
CA ALA A 2 -10.89 12.81 -4.85
C ALA A 2 -10.40 11.95 -6.02
N PHE A 3 -9.14 11.52 -5.95
CA PHE A 3 -8.53 10.62 -6.91
C PHE A 3 -8.15 9.32 -6.20
N ILE A 4 -8.48 8.19 -6.80
CA ILE A 4 -8.21 6.85 -6.28
C ILE A 4 -7.24 6.16 -7.23
N GLY A 5 -6.24 5.48 -6.69
CA GLY A 5 -5.28 4.70 -7.45
C GLY A 5 -4.18 5.49 -8.18
N MET A 6 -3.95 6.74 -7.78
CA MET A 6 -2.79 7.50 -8.24
C MET A 6 -1.44 6.89 -7.81
N PRO A 7 -1.29 6.37 -6.57
CA PRO A 7 -0.03 5.77 -6.17
C PRO A 7 0.27 4.43 -6.86
N TYR A 8 1.53 4.15 -7.15
CA TYR A 8 1.98 2.93 -7.81
C TYR A 8 3.25 2.34 -7.18
N LEU A 9 3.63 1.12 -7.57
CA LEU A 9 4.58 0.24 -6.86
C LEU A 9 4.09 -0.20 -5.46
N ALA A 10 2.83 -0.59 -5.40
CA ALA A 10 2.15 -1.20 -4.25
C ALA A 10 1.19 -2.29 -4.73
N PHE A 11 0.59 -3.06 -3.82
CA PHE A 11 -0.52 -3.96 -4.18
C PHE A 11 -1.78 -3.14 -4.47
N THR A 12 -2.40 -3.40 -5.62
CA THR A 12 -3.41 -2.50 -6.20
C THR A 12 -4.75 -2.58 -5.47
N ILE A 13 -5.31 -3.80 -5.34
CA ILE A 13 -6.70 -3.97 -4.88
C ILE A 13 -6.90 -3.53 -3.43
N PRO A 14 -6.14 -4.03 -2.42
CA PRO A 14 -6.36 -3.59 -1.04
C PRO A 14 -6.02 -2.11 -0.82
N LEU A 15 -5.09 -1.53 -1.59
CA LEU A 15 -4.79 -0.10 -1.51
C LEU A 15 -5.96 0.76 -2.01
N PHE A 16 -6.60 0.35 -3.11
CA PHE A 16 -7.75 1.06 -3.67
C PHE A 16 -8.93 0.99 -2.72
N ASP A 17 -9.18 -0.18 -2.14
CA ASP A 17 -10.24 -0.36 -1.14
C ASP A 17 -10.03 0.57 0.05
N LEU A 18 -8.82 0.62 0.62
CA LEU A 18 -8.49 1.52 1.73
C LEU A 18 -8.71 3.00 1.36
N GLN A 19 -8.27 3.44 0.17
CA GLN A 19 -8.49 4.82 -0.31
C GLN A 19 -9.97 5.15 -0.48
N VAL A 20 -10.77 4.22 -1.00
CA VAL A 20 -12.22 4.38 -1.19
C VAL A 20 -12.92 4.48 0.16
N GLN A 21 -12.61 3.59 1.09
CA GLN A 21 -13.20 3.60 2.42
C GLN A 21 -12.86 4.89 3.19
N TYR A 22 -11.61 5.34 3.13
CA TYR A 22 -11.22 6.65 3.67
C TYR A 22 -12.06 7.78 3.06
N TYR A 23 -12.20 7.82 1.73
CA TYR A 23 -12.95 8.88 1.08
C TYR A 23 -14.46 8.84 1.40
N ILE A 24 -15.05 7.64 1.52
CA ILE A 24 -16.44 7.48 1.96
C ILE A 24 -16.63 8.09 3.35
N LYS A 25 -15.73 7.80 4.30
CA LYS A 25 -15.80 8.36 5.66
C LYS A 25 -15.69 9.89 5.67
N VAL A 26 -14.87 10.47 4.80
CA VAL A 26 -14.81 11.93 4.59
C VAL A 26 -16.15 12.46 4.07
N LEU A 27 -16.76 11.80 3.07
CA LEU A 27 -18.04 12.21 2.50
C LEU A 27 -19.21 12.12 3.51
N LEU A 28 -19.15 11.15 4.41
CA LEU A 28 -20.13 10.96 5.48
C LEU A 28 -19.91 11.91 6.67
N GLY A 29 -18.82 12.69 6.68
CA GLY A 29 -18.48 13.59 7.78
C GLY A 29 -17.94 12.87 9.03
N GLU A 30 -17.59 11.59 8.93
CA GLU A 30 -16.92 10.84 10.00
C GLU A 30 -15.46 11.28 10.18
N ILE A 31 -14.84 11.78 9.10
CA ILE A 31 -13.50 12.34 9.08
C ILE A 31 -13.59 13.79 8.60
N SER A 32 -13.19 14.72 9.46
CA SER A 32 -13.01 16.12 9.09
C SER A 32 -11.65 16.31 8.44
N LEU A 33 -11.63 16.76 7.18
CA LEU A 33 -10.38 17.18 6.55
C LEU A 33 -9.86 18.43 7.26
N PRO A 34 -8.52 18.60 7.35
CA PRO A 34 -7.94 19.85 7.78
C PRO A 34 -8.31 20.97 6.81
N ASP A 35 -8.10 22.22 7.23
CA ASP A 35 -8.33 23.36 6.34
C ASP A 35 -7.40 23.31 5.12
N ARG A 36 -7.75 24.11 4.10
CA ARG A 36 -7.02 24.13 2.85
C ARG A 36 -5.54 24.52 3.05
N GLY A 37 -5.24 25.45 3.95
CA GLY A 37 -3.86 25.88 4.22
C GLY A 37 -3.03 24.72 4.72
N ALA A 38 -3.49 24.05 5.76
CA ALA A 38 -2.82 22.88 6.33
C ALA A 38 -2.61 21.74 5.31
N MET A 39 -3.61 21.45 4.45
CA MET A 39 -3.43 20.46 3.37
C MET A 39 -2.37 20.87 2.33
N MET A 40 -2.28 22.16 2.01
CA MET A 40 -1.29 22.65 1.05
C MET A 40 0.12 22.64 1.66
N ASP A 41 0.25 22.98 2.94
CA ASP A 41 1.52 22.96 3.66
C ASP A 41 2.08 21.52 3.76
N GLU A 42 1.22 20.55 4.05
CA GLU A 42 1.61 19.12 4.06
C GLU A 42 2.07 18.66 2.66
N LEU A 43 1.35 19.05 1.60
CA LEU A 43 1.74 18.75 0.23
C LEU A 43 3.08 19.39 -0.14
N GLU A 44 3.31 20.66 0.21
CA GLU A 44 4.56 21.35 -0.07
C GLU A 44 5.74 20.69 0.65
N ALA A 45 5.56 20.29 1.92
CA ALA A 45 6.55 19.56 2.67
C ALA A 45 6.90 18.22 2.02
N GLU A 46 5.89 17.46 1.57
CA GLU A 46 6.10 16.18 0.88
C GLU A 46 6.83 16.35 -0.45
N LEU A 47 6.45 17.36 -1.24
CA LEU A 47 7.11 17.67 -2.52
C LEU A 47 8.57 18.10 -2.32
N LYS A 48 8.83 18.90 -1.27
CA LYS A 48 10.18 19.32 -0.91
C LYS A 48 11.04 18.14 -0.46
N ASP A 49 10.53 17.23 0.37
CA ASP A 49 11.23 16.00 0.76
C ASP A 49 11.57 15.14 -0.47
N LYS A 50 10.59 14.92 -1.37
CA LYS A 50 10.82 14.18 -2.61
C LYS A 50 11.90 14.84 -3.47
N GLN A 51 11.91 16.17 -3.53
CA GLN A 51 12.91 16.93 -4.28
C GLN A 51 14.30 16.84 -3.64
N THR A 52 14.43 16.98 -2.32
CA THR A 52 15.72 16.88 -1.62
C THR A 52 16.33 15.48 -1.71
N ARG A 53 15.49 14.44 -1.76
CA ARG A 53 15.88 13.05 -2.04
C ARG A 53 16.22 12.79 -3.52
N GLY A 54 16.08 13.78 -4.40
CA GLY A 54 16.42 13.69 -5.82
C GLY A 54 15.42 12.90 -6.67
N LEU A 55 14.17 12.73 -6.21
CA LEU A 55 13.15 12.04 -7.00
C LEU A 55 12.74 12.89 -8.21
N LYS A 56 12.65 12.24 -9.39
CA LYS A 56 12.07 12.86 -10.58
C LYS A 56 10.56 13.02 -10.38
N ARG A 57 9.98 14.13 -10.86
CA ARG A 57 8.53 14.43 -10.73
C ARG A 57 7.62 13.28 -11.16
N LYS A 58 7.98 12.56 -12.23
CA LYS A 58 7.24 11.39 -12.71
C LYS A 58 7.13 10.24 -11.69
N HIS A 59 7.96 10.25 -10.64
CA HIS A 59 7.96 9.26 -9.56
C HIS A 59 7.31 9.76 -8.27
N TYR A 60 6.65 10.93 -8.26
CA TYR A 60 6.07 11.48 -7.03
C TYR A 60 4.89 10.66 -6.49
N HIS A 61 4.29 9.80 -7.31
CA HIS A 61 3.26 8.86 -6.87
C HIS A 61 3.82 7.44 -6.60
N VAL A 62 5.15 7.24 -6.62
CA VAL A 62 5.74 5.98 -6.18
C VAL A 62 5.60 5.85 -4.67
N LEU A 63 4.97 4.78 -4.19
CA LEU A 63 5.00 4.43 -2.78
C LEU A 63 6.30 3.70 -2.42
N GLY A 64 6.59 2.58 -3.08
CA GLY A 64 7.81 1.80 -2.82
C GLY A 64 7.99 1.51 -1.32
N GLU A 65 9.10 1.98 -0.74
CA GLU A 65 9.42 1.82 0.68
C GLU A 65 8.45 2.57 1.62
N ASN A 66 7.77 3.62 1.12
CA ASN A 66 6.82 4.41 1.89
C ASN A 66 5.40 3.79 1.91
N MET A 67 5.19 2.64 1.28
CA MET A 67 3.87 2.00 1.16
C MET A 67 3.23 1.73 2.52
N GLU A 68 3.97 1.13 3.46
CA GLU A 68 3.44 0.82 4.79
C GLU A 68 3.09 2.10 5.56
N LYS A 69 3.93 3.14 5.49
CA LYS A 69 3.64 4.43 6.11
C LYS A 69 2.32 5.00 5.58
N TYR A 70 2.15 5.04 4.25
CA TYR A 70 0.94 5.54 3.62
C TYR A 70 -0.33 4.79 4.09
N ILE A 71 -0.24 3.45 4.17
CA ILE A 71 -1.33 2.60 4.65
C ILE A 71 -1.66 2.91 6.12
N ASN A 72 -0.64 3.03 6.96
CA ASN A 72 -0.79 3.30 8.39
C ASN A 72 -1.39 4.69 8.63
N ASP A 73 -0.96 5.70 7.88
CA ASP A 73 -1.50 7.06 7.97
C ASP A 73 -3.00 7.07 7.60
N LEU A 74 -3.40 6.44 6.50
CA LEU A 74 -4.83 6.32 6.11
C LEU A 74 -5.65 5.54 7.12
N THR A 75 -5.10 4.44 7.66
CA THR A 75 -5.73 3.63 8.70
C THR A 75 -5.97 4.45 9.96
N ALA A 76 -4.97 5.24 10.38
CA ALA A 76 -5.06 6.13 11.53
C ALA A 76 -6.10 7.24 11.33
N LEU A 77 -6.15 7.84 10.13
CA LEU A 77 -7.19 8.82 9.77
C LEU A 77 -8.59 8.21 9.83
N CYS A 78 -8.74 6.92 9.55
CA CYS A 78 -9.99 6.18 9.70
C CYS A 78 -10.25 5.69 11.14
N GLY A 79 -9.51 6.17 12.14
CA GLY A 79 -9.63 5.75 13.53
C GLY A 79 -9.29 4.27 13.77
N GLY A 80 -8.52 3.65 12.87
CA GLY A 80 -8.19 2.22 12.92
C GLY A 80 -9.30 1.27 12.48
N THR A 81 -10.45 1.79 12.05
CA THR A 81 -11.62 0.96 11.67
C THR A 81 -11.48 0.30 10.30
N VAL A 82 -10.59 0.81 9.46
CA VAL A 82 -10.30 0.27 8.13
C VAL A 82 -8.80 0.03 8.06
N ARG A 83 -8.40 -1.22 7.84
CA ARG A 83 -6.99 -1.62 7.76
C ARG A 83 -6.79 -2.71 6.73
N ILE A 84 -5.58 -2.78 6.17
CA ILE A 84 -5.15 -3.92 5.38
C ILE A 84 -4.53 -4.95 6.34
N PRO A 85 -4.94 -6.23 6.30
CA PRO A 85 -4.35 -7.26 7.13
C PRO A 85 -2.83 -7.33 6.98
N ARG A 86 -2.12 -7.52 8.10
CA ARG A 86 -0.66 -7.63 8.11
C ARG A 86 -0.19 -8.81 7.25
N ALA A 87 -0.92 -9.93 7.27
CA ALA A 87 -0.66 -11.09 6.42
C ALA A 87 -0.59 -10.70 4.93
N VAL A 88 -1.47 -9.82 4.44
CA VAL A 88 -1.49 -9.37 3.03
C VAL A 88 -0.24 -8.53 2.71
N ILE A 89 0.16 -7.64 3.62
CA ILE A 89 1.37 -6.83 3.48
C ILE A 89 2.61 -7.74 3.43
N ASP A 90 2.69 -8.71 4.34
CA ASP A 90 3.83 -9.62 4.43
C ASP A 90 3.91 -10.58 3.23
N ILE A 91 2.78 -11.04 2.69
CA ILE A 91 2.72 -11.80 1.42
C ILE A 91 3.27 -10.96 0.26
N TYR A 92 2.91 -9.67 0.17
CA TYR A 92 3.45 -8.79 -0.86
C TYR A 92 4.97 -8.66 -0.77
N HIS A 93 5.51 -8.46 0.44
CA HIS A 93 6.96 -8.41 0.64
C HIS A 93 7.64 -9.74 0.35
N HIS A 94 7.07 -10.86 0.81
CA HIS A 94 7.59 -12.20 0.56
C HIS A 94 7.64 -12.51 -0.94
N SER A 95 6.52 -12.33 -1.65
CA SER A 95 6.45 -12.56 -3.10
C SER A 95 7.42 -11.65 -3.88
N GLY A 96 7.58 -10.39 -3.46
CA GLY A 96 8.56 -9.47 -4.03
C GLY A 96 10.01 -9.92 -3.84
N ARG A 97 10.36 -10.48 -2.68
CA ARG A 97 11.68 -11.06 -2.40
C ARG A 97 11.95 -12.31 -3.24
N GLU A 98 11.02 -13.27 -3.25
CA GLU A 98 11.22 -14.53 -4.00
C GLU A 98 11.28 -14.29 -5.51
N ARG A 99 10.55 -13.29 -6.02
CA ARG A 99 10.64 -12.86 -7.43
C ARG A 99 12.06 -12.45 -7.83
N LYS A 100 12.75 -11.68 -6.98
CA LYS A 100 14.13 -11.25 -7.22
C LYS A 100 15.12 -12.42 -7.04
N LYS A 101 14.94 -13.21 -5.99
CA LYS A 101 15.83 -14.32 -5.61
C LYS A 101 15.94 -15.39 -6.70
N PHE A 102 14.83 -15.79 -7.32
CA PHE A 102 14.81 -16.84 -8.35
C PHE A 102 14.94 -16.33 -9.78
N ASN A 103 15.48 -15.12 -9.98
CA ASN A 103 15.59 -14.47 -11.28
C ASN A 103 14.29 -14.62 -12.11
N PHE A 104 13.15 -14.36 -11.47
CA PHE A 104 11.82 -14.39 -12.07
C PHE A 104 11.30 -15.75 -12.59
N LYS A 105 11.97 -16.87 -12.32
CA LYS A 105 11.58 -18.19 -12.86
C LYS A 105 10.54 -18.93 -12.01
N ARG A 106 10.75 -19.04 -10.70
CA ARG A 106 9.97 -19.92 -9.80
C ARG A 106 8.98 -19.22 -8.86
N TYR A 107 8.98 -17.90 -8.85
CA TYR A 107 8.21 -17.12 -7.86
C TYR A 107 6.69 -17.30 -7.92
N ARG A 108 6.16 -17.87 -9.01
CA ARG A 108 4.73 -18.19 -9.15
C ARG A 108 4.35 -19.57 -8.59
N ASN A 109 5.33 -20.38 -8.18
CA ASN A 109 5.10 -21.70 -7.62
C ASN A 109 4.67 -21.63 -6.15
N PHE A 110 4.94 -20.51 -5.47
CA PHE A 110 4.48 -20.25 -4.11
C PHE A 110 2.96 -20.13 -4.05
N VAL A 111 2.35 -20.91 -3.16
CA VAL A 111 0.94 -20.84 -2.80
C VAL A 111 0.84 -20.26 -1.40
N TYR A 112 -0.03 -19.28 -1.24
CA TYR A 112 -0.26 -18.60 0.03
C TYR A 112 -1.68 -18.91 0.52
N THR A 113 -1.80 -19.24 1.80
CA THR A 113 -3.08 -19.38 2.49
C THR A 113 -3.08 -18.41 3.66
N ILE A 114 -3.99 -17.44 3.66
CA ILE A 114 -4.17 -16.51 4.78
C ILE A 114 -4.94 -17.25 5.87
N LEU A 115 -4.37 -17.31 7.09
CA LEU A 115 -5.00 -17.96 8.23
C LEU A 115 -5.82 -16.97 9.05
N ASP A 116 -5.27 -15.79 9.28
CA ASP A 116 -5.89 -14.67 9.98
C ASP A 116 -5.26 -13.34 9.55
N ASP A 117 -5.54 -12.25 10.28
CA ASP A 117 -5.07 -10.91 9.94
C ASP A 117 -3.54 -10.77 9.99
N ASP A 118 -2.85 -11.59 10.77
CA ASP A 118 -1.42 -11.48 11.06
C ASP A 118 -0.61 -12.67 10.54
N HIS A 119 -1.27 -13.80 10.25
CA HIS A 119 -0.60 -15.05 9.86
C HIS A 119 -1.04 -15.57 8.50
N PHE A 120 -0.07 -16.11 7.77
CA PHE A 120 -0.28 -16.86 6.54
C PHE A 120 0.68 -18.04 6.48
N GLU A 121 0.27 -19.09 5.77
CA GLU A 121 1.13 -20.18 5.38
C GLU A 121 1.54 -20.04 3.93
N VAL A 122 2.76 -20.50 3.62
CA VAL A 122 3.28 -20.53 2.27
C VAL A 122 4.02 -21.84 2.02
N TYR A 123 3.76 -22.46 0.87
CA TYR A 123 4.53 -23.59 0.38
C TYR A 123 4.85 -23.42 -1.11
N GLU A 124 5.93 -24.04 -1.58
CA GLU A 124 6.28 -24.07 -3.00
C GLU A 124 5.73 -25.34 -3.64
N ARG A 125 4.95 -25.21 -4.72
CA ARG A 125 4.52 -26.36 -5.53
C ARG A 125 5.69 -26.90 -6.35
N GLU A 126 5.83 -28.22 -6.38
CA GLU A 126 6.75 -28.90 -7.30
C GLU A 126 6.19 -28.88 -8.73
N GLU A 127 7.07 -28.81 -9.75
CA GLU A 127 6.69 -28.79 -11.17
C GLU A 127 5.93 -30.05 -11.61
N SER A 128 5.97 -31.14 -10.85
CA SER A 128 5.28 -32.41 -11.13
C SER A 128 3.77 -32.39 -10.88
N GLN A 129 3.23 -31.30 -10.32
CA GLN A 129 1.80 -31.13 -9.99
C GLN A 129 1.08 -30.13 -10.91
N LEU A 130 1.65 -29.82 -12.08
CA LEU A 130 1.07 -28.97 -13.14
C LEU A 130 0.57 -29.79 -14.33
#